data_AF-A0A1C5JLR8-F1
#
_entry.id   AF-A0A1C5JLR8-F1
#
_cell.length_a   1.000
_cell.length_b   1.000
_cell.length_c   1.000
_cell.angle_alpha   90.00
_cell.angle_beta   90.00
_cell.angle_gamma   90.00
#
_symmetry.space_group_name_H-M   'P 1'
#
loop_
_entity.id
_entity.type
_entity.pdbx_description
1 polymer ?
#
loop_
_entity_poly.entity_id
_entity_poly.type
_entity_poly.pdbx_seq_one_letter_code
_entity_poly.pdbx_strand_id
1 'polypeptide(L)'
;MVVDRFGDPDAVLVVDETGDLKKGLHSVGVQRQYSGTAGRIENAQVGVFLGYASGHGHTLIDRRVYLPVSWTEDRDRCRAAGVPDEVEFATKPDLAADMITAAVDAGVPAGWAAADEAYGNSSVFRSHLREHRLGYVLAVSRSHLVPLDGGKTRVRADQVATELPASAWQRRSAGAGSKGPRYYDWAWLDDVTTDADPDEGGHHSLLIRKNTTTGELAFYRCWTPQPATLAQLVRVAGIRWTVEESFQAAKSQVGLDQHQVRRWDSWHRFTTLALAALAVLAICAAIRPEL
;
A
#
# COMPACT_ATOMS: atom_id res chain seq x y z
N MET A 1 19.97 -7.82 -2.82
CA MET A 1 19.40 -8.71 -3.85
C MET A 1 18.21 -8.09 -4.58
N VAL A 2 17.11 -7.75 -3.89
CA VAL A 2 15.95 -7.11 -4.55
C VAL A 2 16.32 -5.74 -5.13
N VAL A 3 16.93 -4.87 -4.32
CA VAL A 3 17.42 -3.55 -4.78
C VAL A 3 18.42 -3.68 -5.93
N ASP A 4 19.33 -4.67 -5.91
CA ASP A 4 20.30 -4.85 -6.99
C ASP A 4 19.66 -5.24 -8.34
N ARG A 5 18.46 -5.83 -8.31
CA ARG A 5 17.77 -6.32 -9.51
C ARG A 5 16.61 -5.45 -9.96
N PHE A 6 15.88 -4.89 -9.01
CA PHE A 6 14.69 -4.08 -9.24
C PHE A 6 14.89 -2.61 -8.86
N GLY A 7 16.08 -2.22 -8.40
CA GLY A 7 16.41 -0.85 -8.01
C GLY A 7 16.06 0.15 -9.10
N ASP A 8 15.24 1.14 -8.76
CA ASP A 8 14.81 2.18 -9.69
C ASP A 8 14.43 3.45 -8.89
N PRO A 9 14.97 4.63 -9.20
CA PRO A 9 14.55 5.88 -8.57
C PRO A 9 13.05 6.17 -8.69
N ASP A 10 12.40 5.62 -9.71
CA ASP A 10 10.97 5.75 -9.97
C ASP A 10 10.13 4.60 -9.38
N ALA A 11 10.74 3.70 -8.60
CA ALA A 11 10.05 2.60 -7.93
C ALA A 11 8.99 3.09 -6.94
N VAL A 12 8.01 2.21 -6.71
CA VAL A 12 6.87 2.45 -5.84
C VAL A 12 6.92 1.50 -4.65
N LEU A 13 6.93 2.09 -3.46
CA LEU A 13 6.69 1.40 -2.20
C LEU A 13 5.17 1.23 -2.01
N VAL A 14 4.70 -0.02 -1.99
CA VAL A 14 3.27 -0.32 -1.89
C VAL A 14 2.96 -0.93 -0.53
N VAL A 15 2.13 -0.28 0.26
CA VAL A 15 1.70 -0.79 1.58
C VAL A 15 0.36 -1.49 1.43
N ASP A 16 0.28 -2.70 1.96
CA ASP A 16 -0.96 -3.47 2.03
C ASP A 16 -0.89 -4.52 3.15
N GLU A 17 -2.02 -5.11 3.48
CA GLU A 17 -2.18 -6.04 4.58
C GLU A 17 -2.68 -7.39 4.12
N THR A 18 -2.28 -8.44 4.85
CA THR A 18 -2.95 -9.73 4.69
C THR A 18 -3.18 -10.41 6.02
N GLY A 19 -4.28 -11.14 6.09
CA GLY A 19 -4.75 -11.79 7.30
C GLY A 19 -4.88 -13.30 7.12
N ASP A 20 -4.35 -14.04 8.09
CA ASP A 20 -4.46 -15.49 8.16
C ASP A 20 -5.47 -15.88 9.23
N LEU A 21 -6.44 -16.71 8.84
CA LEU A 21 -7.43 -17.24 9.78
C LEU A 21 -6.75 -18.16 10.79
N LYS A 22 -6.99 -17.93 12.07
CA LYS A 22 -6.43 -18.75 13.16
C LYS A 22 -7.53 -19.22 14.11
N LYS A 23 -7.30 -20.35 14.77
CA LYS A 23 -8.16 -20.86 15.84
C LYS A 23 -7.50 -20.60 17.21
N GLY A 24 -8.32 -20.28 18.20
CA GLY A 24 -7.87 -20.00 19.57
C GLY A 24 -7.22 -18.61 19.73
N LEU A 25 -6.64 -18.39 20.92
CA LEU A 25 -6.25 -17.04 21.37
C LEU A 25 -4.73 -16.83 21.52
N HIS A 26 -3.91 -17.85 21.29
CA HIS A 26 -2.48 -17.79 21.61
C HIS A 26 -1.54 -17.51 20.42
N SER A 27 -2.07 -17.42 19.20
CA SER A 27 -1.24 -16.97 18.07
C SER A 27 -1.03 -15.46 18.19
N VAL A 28 0.22 -15.01 18.15
CA VAL A 28 0.60 -13.60 18.31
C VAL A 28 -0.23 -12.66 17.45
N GLY A 29 -0.80 -11.61 18.05
CA GLY A 29 -1.65 -10.64 17.35
C GLY A 29 -3.03 -11.14 16.91
N VAL A 30 -3.42 -12.38 17.25
CA VAL A 30 -4.73 -12.92 16.86
C VAL A 30 -5.86 -12.24 17.62
N GLN A 31 -6.86 -11.77 16.89
CA GLN A 31 -8.14 -11.33 17.43
C GLN A 31 -9.24 -11.44 16.39
N ARG A 32 -10.50 -11.23 16.80
CA ARG A 32 -11.59 -10.98 15.87
C ARG A 32 -11.38 -9.62 15.20
N GLN A 33 -10.98 -9.63 13.95
CA GLN A 33 -10.76 -8.43 13.14
C GLN A 33 -11.13 -8.72 11.69
N TYR A 34 -11.32 -7.67 10.89
CA TYR A 34 -11.54 -7.83 9.47
C TYR A 34 -10.32 -8.53 8.84
N SER A 35 -10.57 -9.64 8.16
CA SER A 35 -9.55 -10.34 7.37
C SER A 35 -9.86 -10.15 5.90
N GLY A 36 -8.95 -9.51 5.17
CA GLY A 36 -9.06 -9.34 3.72
C GLY A 36 -9.20 -10.69 2.99
N THR A 37 -8.52 -11.73 3.48
CA THR A 37 -8.62 -13.09 2.92
C THR A 37 -10.01 -13.70 3.10
N ALA A 38 -10.70 -13.41 4.20
CA ALA A 38 -12.02 -13.99 4.51
C ALA A 38 -13.19 -13.09 4.09
N GLY A 39 -12.95 -11.81 3.79
CA GLY A 39 -13.97 -10.82 3.45
C GLY A 39 -14.92 -10.48 4.60
N ARG A 40 -14.58 -10.87 5.85
CA ARG A 40 -15.44 -10.72 7.02
C ARG A 40 -14.62 -10.63 8.32
N ILE A 41 -15.27 -10.24 9.41
CA ILE A 41 -14.67 -10.24 10.75
C ILE A 41 -14.57 -11.67 11.25
N GLU A 42 -13.34 -12.14 11.42
CA GLU A 42 -13.03 -13.46 11.94
C GLU A 42 -11.81 -13.40 12.85
N ASN A 43 -11.57 -14.48 13.58
CA ASN A 43 -10.35 -14.62 14.35
C ASN A 43 -9.15 -14.79 13.40
N ALA A 44 -8.34 -13.75 13.29
CA ALA A 44 -7.25 -13.68 12.32
C ALA A 44 -6.00 -13.03 12.93
N GLN A 45 -4.85 -13.47 12.44
CA GLN A 45 -3.56 -12.81 12.62
C GLN A 45 -3.31 -11.96 11.38
N VAL A 46 -3.05 -10.67 11.55
CA VAL A 46 -2.85 -9.73 10.44
C VAL A 46 -1.38 -9.29 10.41
N GLY A 47 -0.78 -9.31 9.22
CA GLY A 47 0.50 -8.69 8.94
C GLY A 47 0.33 -7.49 8.00
N VAL A 48 1.08 -6.42 8.28
CA VAL A 48 1.29 -5.31 7.35
C VAL A 48 2.56 -5.62 6.56
N PHE A 49 2.52 -5.42 5.24
CA PHE A 49 3.64 -5.73 4.35
C PHE A 49 4.01 -4.53 3.50
N LEU A 50 5.30 -4.42 3.21
CA LEU A 50 5.83 -3.44 2.27
C LEU A 50 6.21 -4.15 0.98
N GLY A 51 5.48 -3.85 -0.09
CA GLY A 51 5.82 -4.20 -1.46
C GLY A 51 6.79 -3.21 -2.08
N TYR A 52 7.65 -3.70 -2.97
CA TYR A 52 8.54 -2.91 -3.80
C TYR A 52 8.28 -3.26 -5.25
N ALA A 53 7.94 -2.27 -6.07
CA ALA A 53 7.60 -2.47 -7.47
C ALA A 53 8.29 -1.44 -8.38
N SER A 54 8.85 -1.91 -9.49
CA SER A 54 9.49 -1.09 -10.52
C SER A 54 9.17 -1.63 -11.92
N GLY A 55 9.70 -0.98 -12.97
CA GLY A 55 9.65 -1.53 -14.33
C GLY A 55 10.38 -2.86 -14.50
N HIS A 56 11.26 -3.22 -13.57
CA HIS A 56 12.08 -4.44 -13.62
C HIS A 56 11.43 -5.65 -12.92
N GLY A 57 10.38 -5.43 -12.12
CA GLY A 57 9.73 -6.47 -11.34
C GLY A 57 9.18 -5.96 -10.01
N HIS A 58 8.55 -6.86 -9.26
CA HIS A 58 7.92 -6.55 -7.97
C HIS A 58 8.04 -7.71 -6.98
N THR A 59 8.11 -7.41 -5.69
CA THR A 59 8.09 -8.39 -4.59
C THR A 59 7.78 -7.72 -3.24
N LEU A 60 7.72 -8.49 -2.16
CA LEU A 60 7.57 -7.97 -0.79
C LEU A 60 8.95 -7.87 -0.11
N ILE A 61 9.24 -6.73 0.51
CA ILE A 61 10.56 -6.40 1.07
C ILE A 61 10.57 -6.24 2.60
N ASP A 62 9.42 -5.93 3.22
CA ASP A 62 9.31 -5.83 4.67
C ASP A 62 7.93 -6.30 5.17
N ARG A 63 7.83 -6.53 6.48
CA ARG A 63 6.64 -7.02 7.17
C ARG A 63 6.66 -6.65 8.66
N ARG A 64 5.47 -6.42 9.20
CA ARG A 64 5.23 -6.28 10.65
C ARG A 64 3.97 -7.05 11.03
N VAL A 65 4.00 -7.79 12.13
CA VAL A 65 2.76 -8.36 12.68
C VAL A 65 2.00 -7.23 13.40
N TYR A 66 0.71 -7.10 13.11
CA TYR A 66 -0.13 -6.13 13.80
C TYR A 66 -0.53 -6.68 15.18
N LEU A 67 -0.19 -5.95 16.23
CA LEU A 67 -0.64 -6.23 17.60
C LEU A 67 -1.78 -5.27 17.98
N PRO A 68 -3.02 -5.76 18.12
CA PRO A 68 -4.13 -4.96 18.61
C PRO A 68 -3.90 -4.48 20.05
N VAL A 69 -4.61 -3.42 20.45
CA VAL A 69 -4.64 -2.93 21.85
C VAL A 69 -4.91 -4.06 22.86
N SER A 70 -5.84 -4.98 22.52
CA SER A 70 -6.17 -6.15 23.36
C SER A 70 -5.02 -7.14 23.58
N TRP A 71 -3.94 -7.05 22.80
CA TRP A 71 -2.70 -7.78 23.01
C TRP A 71 -1.70 -6.96 23.84
N THR A 72 -1.50 -5.70 23.48
CA THR A 72 -0.51 -4.84 24.14
C THR A 72 -0.92 -4.42 25.55
N GLU A 73 -2.20 -4.50 25.91
CA GLU A 73 -2.68 -4.33 27.28
C GLU A 73 -2.53 -5.60 28.14
N ASP A 74 -2.29 -6.77 27.52
CA ASP A 74 -2.11 -8.07 28.21
C ASP A 74 -0.66 -8.55 28.10
N ARG A 75 0.18 -8.06 29.02
CA ARG A 75 1.63 -8.34 29.00
C ARG A 75 1.96 -9.81 29.23
N ASP A 76 1.17 -10.53 30.02
CA ASP A 76 1.38 -11.95 30.25
C ASP A 76 1.09 -12.76 28.97
N ARG A 77 0.05 -12.40 28.23
CA ARG A 77 -0.24 -12.99 26.91
C ARG A 77 0.84 -12.66 25.89
N CYS A 78 1.34 -11.42 25.86
CA CYS A 78 2.48 -11.03 25.03
C CYS A 78 3.71 -11.89 25.32
N ARG A 79 4.12 -11.99 26.59
CA ARG A 79 5.28 -12.81 27.02
C ARG A 79 5.09 -14.29 26.70
N ALA A 80 3.88 -14.84 26.89
CA ALA A 80 3.56 -16.22 26.53
C ALA A 80 3.71 -16.49 25.02
N ALA A 81 3.43 -15.49 24.18
CA ALA A 81 3.67 -15.54 22.74
C ALA A 81 5.09 -15.12 22.33
N GLY A 82 5.94 -14.70 23.27
CA GLY A 82 7.32 -14.26 23.05
C GLY A 82 7.44 -12.84 22.46
N VAL A 83 6.42 -12.00 22.62
CA VAL A 83 6.49 -10.58 22.24
C VAL A 83 7.42 -9.86 23.24
N PRO A 84 8.42 -9.09 22.78
CA PRO A 84 9.28 -8.30 23.66
C PRO A 84 8.49 -7.25 24.47
N ASP A 85 8.96 -6.93 25.68
CA ASP A 85 8.24 -6.06 26.62
C ASP A 85 8.19 -4.60 26.14
N GLU A 86 9.19 -4.18 25.36
CA GLU A 86 9.30 -2.87 24.71
C GLU A 86 8.33 -2.67 23.54
N VAL A 87 7.67 -3.73 23.06
CA VAL A 87 6.69 -3.60 21.97
C VAL A 87 5.39 -3.01 22.51
N GLU A 88 5.13 -1.76 22.14
CA GLU A 88 3.91 -1.03 22.44
C GLU A 88 2.88 -1.13 21.31
N PHE A 89 1.70 -0.55 21.54
CA PHE A 89 0.67 -0.47 20.50
C PHE A 89 1.13 0.48 19.39
N ALA A 90 1.03 0.02 18.15
CA ALA A 90 1.20 0.84 16.95
C ALA A 90 0.03 0.57 16.01
N THR A 91 -0.51 1.62 15.40
CA THR A 91 -1.53 1.46 14.36
C THR A 91 -0.91 0.88 13.09
N LYS A 92 -1.72 0.32 12.20
CA LYS A 92 -1.23 -0.18 10.90
C LYS A 92 -0.56 0.93 10.07
N PRO A 93 -1.11 2.16 9.98
CA PRO A 93 -0.40 3.30 9.40
C PRO A 93 0.95 3.62 10.04
N ASP A 94 1.08 3.51 11.36
CA ASP A 94 2.38 3.73 12.05
C ASP A 94 3.39 2.65 11.63
N LEU A 95 2.99 1.37 11.68
CA LEU A 95 3.83 0.26 11.22
C LEU A 95 4.26 0.42 9.76
N ALA A 96 3.38 0.93 8.91
CA ALA A 96 3.69 1.19 7.51
C ALA A 96 4.67 2.36 7.34
N ALA A 97 4.49 3.44 8.09
CA ALA A 97 5.43 4.56 8.11
C ALA A 97 6.83 4.14 8.57
N ASP A 98 6.90 3.29 9.61
CA ASP A 98 8.16 2.72 10.10
C ASP A 98 8.86 1.86 9.04
N MET A 99 8.12 0.99 8.34
CA MET A 99 8.68 0.17 7.25
C MET A 99 9.21 1.03 6.09
N ILE A 100 8.48 2.09 5.71
CA ILE A 100 8.92 3.00 4.65
C ILE A 100 10.17 3.76 5.10
N THR A 101 10.17 4.30 6.32
CA THR A 101 11.33 4.99 6.89
C THR A 101 12.55 4.09 6.90
N ALA A 102 12.41 2.85 7.39
CA ALA A 102 13.49 1.87 7.39
C ALA A 102 14.01 1.56 5.97
N ALA A 103 13.14 1.49 4.97
CA ALA A 103 13.55 1.27 3.58
C ALA A 103 14.33 2.48 3.02
N VAL A 104 13.83 3.70 3.23
CA VAL A 104 14.48 4.94 2.78
C VAL A 104 15.83 5.13 3.47
N ASP A 105 15.90 4.97 4.79
CA ASP A 105 17.13 5.08 5.58
C ASP A 105 18.17 4.03 5.20
N ALA A 106 17.72 2.85 4.76
CA ALA A 106 18.59 1.80 4.22
C ALA A 106 19.06 2.07 2.77
N GLY A 107 18.65 3.19 2.17
CA GLY A 107 19.03 3.57 0.80
C GLY A 107 18.31 2.79 -0.29
N VAL A 108 17.12 2.23 -0.01
CA VAL A 108 16.28 1.61 -1.04
C VAL A 108 15.82 2.70 -2.01
N PRO A 109 16.16 2.62 -3.31
CA PRO A 109 15.76 3.64 -4.28
C PRO A 109 14.25 3.58 -4.50
N ALA A 110 13.55 4.65 -4.16
CA ALA A 110 12.13 4.81 -4.44
C ALA A 110 11.78 6.30 -4.49
N GLY A 111 10.94 6.68 -5.44
CA GLY A 111 10.43 8.05 -5.58
C GLY A 111 8.95 8.16 -5.22
N TRP A 112 8.28 7.02 -5.01
CA TRP A 112 6.84 6.95 -4.92
C TRP A 112 6.34 5.99 -3.84
N ALA A 113 5.16 6.28 -3.30
CA ALA A 113 4.39 5.41 -2.45
C ALA A 113 2.94 5.25 -2.93
N ALA A 114 2.36 4.07 -2.71
CA ALA A 114 0.95 3.80 -2.98
C ALA A 114 0.35 2.94 -1.87
N ALA A 115 -0.92 3.18 -1.53
CA ALA A 115 -1.65 2.39 -0.55
C ALA A 115 -3.16 2.54 -0.75
N ASP A 116 -3.93 1.72 -0.04
CA ASP A 116 -5.39 1.76 -0.07
C ASP A 116 -5.99 2.95 0.72
N GLU A 117 -7.31 2.96 0.83
CA GLU A 117 -8.08 4.01 1.51
C GLU A 117 -7.78 4.10 3.01
N ALA A 118 -7.50 2.98 3.68
CA ALA A 118 -7.24 2.98 5.12
C ALA A 118 -5.96 3.79 5.43
N TYR A 119 -4.92 3.61 4.62
CA TYR A 119 -3.68 4.39 4.71
C TYR A 119 -3.85 5.81 4.17
N GLY A 120 -4.58 5.99 3.07
CA GLY A 120 -4.83 7.31 2.46
C GLY A 120 -5.51 8.31 3.39
N ASN A 121 -6.35 7.82 4.30
CA ASN A 121 -7.03 8.65 5.30
C ASN A 121 -6.15 9.03 6.51
N SER A 122 -5.04 8.33 6.75
CA SER A 122 -4.12 8.63 7.88
C SER A 122 -3.24 9.85 7.59
N SER A 123 -3.42 10.93 8.36
CA SER A 123 -2.57 12.13 8.26
C SER A 123 -1.13 11.87 8.67
N VAL A 124 -0.91 11.03 9.69
CA VAL A 124 0.43 10.65 10.18
C VAL A 124 1.21 9.92 9.09
N PHE A 125 0.57 8.98 8.39
CA PHE A 125 1.19 8.26 7.29
C PHE A 125 1.56 9.21 6.14
N ARG A 126 0.65 10.12 5.76
CA ARG A 126 0.94 11.11 4.72
C ARG A 126 2.08 12.07 5.10
N SER A 127 2.17 12.48 6.37
CA SER A 127 3.27 13.32 6.87
C SER A 127 4.61 12.63 6.66
N HIS A 128 4.74 11.37 7.09
CA HIS A 128 5.97 10.61 6.91
C HIS A 128 6.38 10.47 5.45
N LEU A 129 5.42 10.24 4.54
CA LEU A 129 5.72 10.20 3.10
C LEU A 129 6.28 11.53 2.58
N ARG A 130 5.75 12.67 3.05
CA ARG A 130 6.23 14.00 2.66
C ARG A 130 7.59 14.34 3.26
N GLU A 131 7.83 13.97 4.52
CA GLU A 131 9.11 14.13 5.21
C GLU A 131 10.24 13.40 4.45
N HIS A 132 9.96 12.21 3.93
CA HIS A 132 10.86 11.44 3.06
C HIS A 132 10.86 11.90 1.59
N ARG A 133 10.07 12.92 1.26
CA ARG A 133 9.88 13.45 -0.09
C ARG A 133 9.45 12.40 -1.12
N LEU A 134 8.67 11.41 -0.70
CA LEU A 134 8.08 10.41 -1.59
C LEU A 134 6.79 10.97 -2.19
N GLY A 135 6.72 11.03 -3.51
CA GLY A 135 5.44 11.30 -4.19
C GLY A 135 4.46 10.18 -3.84
N TYR A 136 3.17 10.46 -3.72
CA TYR A 136 2.19 9.42 -3.42
C TYR A 136 0.93 9.49 -4.25
N VAL A 137 0.35 8.32 -4.45
CA VAL A 137 -1.02 8.13 -4.98
C VAL A 137 -1.73 7.18 -4.04
N LEU A 138 -2.56 7.73 -3.15
CA LEU A 138 -3.26 6.98 -2.11
C LEU A 138 -4.76 6.95 -2.44
N ALA A 139 -5.37 5.77 -2.38
CA ALA A 139 -6.81 5.68 -2.60
C ALA A 139 -7.57 6.46 -1.53
N VAL A 140 -8.73 6.99 -1.91
CA VAL A 140 -9.66 7.67 -1.00
C VAL A 140 -11.10 7.29 -1.34
N SER A 141 -11.97 7.44 -0.36
CA SER A 141 -13.39 7.17 -0.53
C SER A 141 -14.03 8.12 -1.55
N ARG A 142 -15.11 7.69 -2.17
CA ARG A 142 -15.93 8.56 -3.05
C ARG A 142 -16.49 9.80 -2.34
N SER A 143 -16.63 9.75 -1.02
CA SER A 143 -17.11 10.86 -0.18
C SER A 143 -15.98 11.67 0.42
N HIS A 144 -14.73 11.42 0.04
CA HIS A 144 -13.58 12.24 0.43
C HIS A 144 -13.82 13.69 0.05
N LEU A 145 -13.59 14.60 0.98
CA LEU A 145 -13.79 16.02 0.79
C LEU A 145 -12.53 16.63 0.18
N VAL A 146 -12.65 17.03 -1.08
CA VAL A 146 -11.61 17.68 -1.86
C VAL A 146 -11.69 19.18 -1.59
N PRO A 147 -10.63 19.80 -1.03
CA PRO A 147 -10.60 21.22 -0.82
C PRO A 147 -10.25 21.94 -2.14
N LEU A 148 -11.18 22.78 -2.60
CA LEU A 148 -11.09 23.55 -3.85
C LEU A 148 -11.05 25.06 -3.55
N ASP A 149 -10.75 25.87 -4.56
CA ASP A 149 -10.75 27.34 -4.49
C ASP A 149 -9.86 27.91 -3.37
N GLY A 150 -8.64 27.39 -3.21
CA GLY A 150 -7.78 27.81 -2.10
C GLY A 150 -8.23 27.23 -0.75
N GLY A 151 -9.01 26.15 -0.73
CA GLY A 151 -9.57 25.52 0.47
C GLY A 151 -10.85 26.19 1.02
N LYS A 152 -11.42 27.17 0.30
CA LYS A 152 -12.66 27.85 0.69
C LYS A 152 -13.88 26.93 0.59
N THR A 153 -13.85 26.00 -0.35
CA THR A 153 -14.93 25.06 -0.61
C THR A 153 -14.43 23.64 -0.40
N ARG A 154 -15.25 22.77 0.19
CA ARG A 154 -14.97 21.34 0.29
C ARG A 154 -16.07 20.58 -0.43
N VAL A 155 -15.71 19.88 -1.50
CA VAL A 155 -16.65 19.15 -2.36
C VAL A 155 -16.31 17.67 -2.32
N ARG A 156 -17.32 16.79 -2.30
CA ARG A 156 -17.05 15.35 -2.35
C ARG A 156 -16.43 14.95 -3.68
N ALA A 157 -15.47 14.02 -3.65
CA ALA A 157 -14.77 13.55 -4.84
C ALA A 157 -15.73 13.04 -5.94
N ASP A 158 -16.84 12.38 -5.57
CA ASP A 158 -17.85 11.94 -6.54
C ASP A 158 -18.69 13.06 -7.15
N GLN A 159 -18.93 14.14 -6.40
CA GLN A 159 -19.56 15.35 -6.95
C GLN A 159 -18.62 16.05 -7.91
N VAL A 160 -17.34 16.20 -7.55
CA VAL A 160 -16.30 16.74 -8.44
C VAL A 160 -16.29 15.98 -9.77
N ALA A 161 -16.27 14.64 -9.75
CA ALA A 161 -16.27 13.83 -10.97
C ALA A 161 -17.51 14.03 -11.85
N THR A 162 -18.66 14.36 -11.26
CA THR A 162 -19.92 14.58 -11.99
C THR A 162 -19.91 15.91 -12.75
N GLU A 163 -19.20 16.92 -12.23
CA GLU A 163 -19.11 18.26 -12.81
C GLU A 163 -18.01 18.39 -13.88
N LEU A 164 -17.12 17.40 -13.99
CA LEU A 164 -16.03 17.43 -14.97
C LEU A 164 -16.55 17.34 -16.42
N PRO A 165 -16.09 18.22 -17.33
CA PRO A 165 -16.43 18.12 -18.73
C PRO A 165 -15.80 16.87 -19.37
N ALA A 166 -16.37 16.39 -20.47
CA ALA A 166 -15.84 15.22 -21.18
C ALA A 166 -14.37 15.40 -21.62
N SER A 167 -13.95 16.64 -21.92
CA SER A 167 -12.57 16.97 -22.28
C SER A 167 -11.55 16.81 -21.15
N ALA A 168 -12.00 16.75 -19.89
CA ALA A 168 -11.12 16.51 -18.74
C ALA A 168 -10.64 15.05 -18.66
N TRP A 169 -11.30 14.13 -19.36
CA TRP A 169 -11.01 12.70 -19.30
C TRP A 169 -10.05 12.27 -20.40
N GLN A 170 -8.98 11.59 -20.03
CA GLN A 170 -7.97 11.05 -20.94
C GLN A 170 -7.87 9.54 -20.80
N ARG A 171 -8.01 8.81 -21.91
CA ARG A 171 -7.83 7.35 -21.91
C ARG A 171 -6.34 7.01 -21.82
N ARG A 172 -5.95 6.30 -20.76
CA ARG A 172 -4.56 5.85 -20.54
C ARG A 172 -4.51 4.46 -19.92
N SER A 173 -3.43 3.74 -20.22
CA SER A 173 -3.18 2.42 -19.64
C SER A 173 -2.60 2.54 -18.22
N ALA A 174 -3.15 1.76 -17.29
CA ALA A 174 -2.65 1.56 -15.93
C ALA A 174 -1.62 0.41 -15.84
N GLY A 175 -0.87 0.18 -16.92
CA GLY A 175 0.07 -0.92 -17.04
C GLY A 175 -0.53 -2.18 -17.69
N ALA A 176 0.32 -3.19 -17.82
CA ALA A 176 -0.03 -4.49 -18.37
C ALA A 176 -1.06 -5.23 -17.48
N GLY A 177 -1.81 -6.14 -18.10
CA GLY A 177 -2.70 -7.07 -17.44
C GLY A 177 -2.73 -8.39 -18.19
N SER A 178 -3.33 -9.43 -17.59
CA SER A 178 -3.36 -10.78 -18.17
C SER A 178 -4.06 -10.90 -19.53
N LYS A 179 -4.86 -9.89 -19.92
CA LYS A 179 -5.55 -9.81 -21.22
C LYS A 179 -5.06 -8.63 -22.08
N GLY A 180 -3.85 -8.12 -21.80
CA GLY A 180 -3.30 -6.92 -22.43
C GLY A 180 -3.38 -5.67 -21.54
N PRO A 181 -3.02 -4.49 -22.08
CA PRO A 181 -2.96 -3.26 -21.30
C PRO A 181 -4.31 -2.89 -20.67
N ARG A 182 -4.29 -2.50 -19.39
CA ARG A 182 -5.51 -2.14 -18.65
C ARG A 182 -5.86 -0.68 -18.89
N TYR A 183 -6.75 -0.40 -19.84
CA TYR A 183 -7.17 0.96 -20.16
C TYR A 183 -8.28 1.46 -19.22
N TYR A 184 -8.13 2.70 -18.76
CA TYR A 184 -9.12 3.45 -18.00
C TYR A 184 -9.21 4.88 -18.54
N ASP A 185 -10.31 5.56 -18.27
CA ASP A 185 -10.42 7.00 -18.48
C ASP A 185 -9.99 7.71 -17.20
N TRP A 186 -9.10 8.69 -17.30
CA TRP A 186 -8.50 9.38 -16.15
C TRP A 186 -8.79 10.87 -16.20
N ALA A 187 -9.15 11.44 -15.07
CA ALA A 187 -9.18 12.89 -14.87
C ALA A 187 -8.20 13.28 -13.76
N TRP A 188 -7.59 14.46 -13.90
CA TRP A 188 -6.61 14.96 -12.95
C TRP A 188 -6.84 16.44 -12.71
N LEU A 189 -6.99 16.78 -11.43
CA LEU A 189 -7.10 18.15 -10.94
C LEU A 189 -5.80 18.44 -10.19
N ASP A 190 -4.93 19.24 -10.82
CA ASP A 190 -3.57 19.55 -10.39
C ASP A 190 -3.46 20.72 -9.40
N ASP A 191 -4.57 21.41 -9.14
CA ASP A 191 -4.69 22.54 -8.20
C ASP A 191 -5.71 22.22 -7.09
N VAL A 192 -5.49 21.12 -6.37
CA VAL A 192 -6.24 20.82 -5.14
C VAL A 192 -5.43 21.31 -3.97
N THR A 193 -6.06 21.94 -2.97
CA THR A 193 -5.30 22.43 -1.82
C THR A 193 -5.01 21.35 -0.80
N THR A 194 -4.20 21.70 0.19
CA THR A 194 -3.93 20.86 1.34
C THR A 194 -5.21 20.59 2.13
N ASP A 195 -5.57 19.32 2.30
CA ASP A 195 -6.66 18.86 3.16
C ASP A 195 -6.24 18.91 4.63
N ALA A 196 -6.00 20.14 5.13
CA ALA A 196 -5.38 20.45 6.42
C ALA A 196 -3.96 19.90 6.65
N ASP A 197 -3.34 19.30 5.63
CA ASP A 197 -1.92 18.96 5.63
C ASP A 197 -1.10 20.28 5.54
N PRO A 198 0.08 20.40 6.17
CA PRO A 198 0.91 21.58 5.96
C PRO A 198 1.38 21.64 4.51
N ASP A 199 1.39 22.84 3.94
CA ASP A 199 2.00 23.08 2.63
C ASP A 199 3.53 23.05 2.78
N GLU A 200 4.10 21.86 2.60
CA GLU A 200 5.54 21.61 2.67
C GLU A 200 6.26 21.91 1.33
N GLY A 201 5.66 22.77 0.49
CA GLY A 201 6.23 23.14 -0.82
C GLY A 201 6.11 22.04 -1.87
N GLY A 202 5.07 21.20 -1.76
CA GLY A 202 4.75 20.16 -2.73
C GLY A 202 3.41 20.41 -3.43
N HIS A 203 3.08 19.56 -4.41
CA HIS A 203 1.90 19.73 -5.25
C HIS A 203 0.84 18.69 -4.91
N HIS A 204 -0.30 19.17 -4.40
CA HIS A 204 -1.46 18.36 -4.08
C HIS A 204 -2.39 18.25 -5.30
N SER A 205 -2.89 17.04 -5.57
CA SER A 205 -3.80 16.85 -6.69
C SER A 205 -4.79 15.72 -6.44
N LEU A 206 -5.93 15.76 -7.12
CA LEU A 206 -6.90 14.67 -7.16
C LEU A 206 -6.78 13.93 -8.50
N LEU A 207 -6.58 12.61 -8.44
CA LEU A 207 -6.64 11.73 -9.59
C LEU A 207 -7.92 10.90 -9.52
N ILE A 208 -8.64 10.82 -10.63
CA ILE A 208 -9.89 10.07 -10.75
C ILE A 208 -9.74 9.07 -11.88
N ARG A 209 -10.06 7.81 -11.60
CA ARG A 209 -10.08 6.72 -12.57
C ARG A 209 -11.51 6.30 -12.83
N LYS A 210 -11.88 6.16 -14.09
CA LYS A 210 -13.16 5.61 -14.53
C LYS A 210 -12.94 4.33 -15.34
N ASN A 211 -13.63 3.27 -14.93
CA ASN A 211 -13.69 2.02 -15.68
C ASN A 211 -14.45 2.25 -16.99
N THR A 212 -13.83 1.91 -18.12
CA THR A 212 -14.40 2.14 -19.46
C THR A 212 -15.61 1.26 -19.76
N THR A 213 -15.76 0.14 -19.06
CA THR A 213 -16.83 -0.84 -19.27
C THR A 213 -17.95 -0.67 -18.25
N THR A 214 -17.61 -0.57 -16.96
CA THR A 214 -18.61 -0.50 -15.87
C THR A 214 -19.00 0.94 -15.51
N GLY A 215 -18.19 1.93 -15.89
CA GLY A 215 -18.37 3.32 -15.46
C GLY A 215 -17.99 3.58 -14.00
N GLU A 216 -17.52 2.56 -13.28
CA GLU A 216 -17.12 2.67 -11.88
C GLU A 216 -15.96 3.65 -11.69
N LEU A 217 -16.07 4.48 -10.66
CA LEU A 217 -15.08 5.50 -10.31
C LEU A 217 -14.22 5.04 -9.12
N ALA A 218 -12.92 5.31 -9.21
CA ALA A 218 -11.99 5.26 -8.09
C ALA A 218 -11.27 6.60 -7.96
N PHE A 219 -11.01 7.01 -6.73
CA PHE A 219 -10.46 8.32 -6.40
C PHE A 219 -9.15 8.16 -5.66
N TYR A 220 -8.20 9.05 -5.96
CA TYR A 220 -6.89 9.04 -5.34
C TYR A 220 -6.49 10.46 -4.97
N ARG A 221 -6.10 10.64 -3.72
CA ARG A 221 -5.37 11.84 -3.31
C ARG A 221 -3.90 11.65 -3.66
N CYS A 222 -3.30 12.68 -4.24
CA CYS A 222 -1.90 12.64 -4.63
C CYS A 222 -1.14 13.81 -4.03
N TRP A 223 0.16 13.60 -3.85
CA TRP A 223 1.11 14.65 -3.53
C TRP A 223 2.43 14.36 -4.20
N THR A 224 3.10 15.39 -4.68
CA THR A 224 4.41 15.24 -5.33
C THR A 224 5.38 16.34 -4.88
N PRO A 225 6.64 16.01 -4.62
CA PRO A 225 7.66 16.98 -4.19
C PRO A 225 8.12 17.92 -5.33
N GLN A 226 7.81 17.56 -6.57
CA GLN A 226 8.10 18.29 -7.81
C GLN A 226 6.92 18.14 -8.76
N PRO A 227 6.71 19.05 -9.73
CA PRO A 227 5.63 18.93 -10.69
C PRO A 227 5.64 17.57 -11.39
N ALA A 228 4.55 16.80 -11.23
CA ALA A 228 4.38 15.52 -11.87
C ALA A 228 3.54 15.63 -13.14
N THR A 229 3.53 14.56 -13.93
CA THR A 229 2.66 14.38 -15.09
C THR A 229 1.53 13.41 -14.78
N LEU A 230 0.41 13.54 -15.48
CA LEU A 230 -0.67 12.54 -15.45
C LEU A 230 -0.14 11.12 -15.71
N ALA A 231 0.84 10.96 -16.62
CA ALA A 231 1.40 9.64 -16.94
C ALA A 231 2.11 9.00 -15.74
N GLN A 232 2.85 9.79 -14.95
CA GLN A 232 3.51 9.30 -13.72
C GLN A 232 2.46 8.90 -12.68
N LEU A 233 1.43 9.71 -12.45
CA LEU A 233 0.38 9.40 -11.48
C LEU A 233 -0.42 8.14 -11.88
N VAL A 234 -0.74 8.00 -13.17
CA VAL A 234 -1.41 6.79 -13.71
C VAL A 234 -0.54 5.54 -13.56
N ARG A 235 0.78 5.66 -13.79
CA ARG A 235 1.73 4.56 -13.58
C ARG A 235 1.72 4.10 -12.12
N VAL A 236 1.82 5.03 -11.17
CA VAL A 236 1.84 4.73 -9.73
C VAL A 236 0.50 4.15 -9.27
N ALA A 237 -0.63 4.71 -9.71
CA ALA A 237 -1.95 4.14 -9.45
C ALA A 237 -2.10 2.71 -10.00
N GLY A 238 -1.56 2.46 -11.20
CA GLY A 238 -1.62 1.18 -11.88
C GLY A 238 -0.74 0.10 -11.24
N ILE A 239 0.47 0.47 -10.81
CA ILE A 239 1.44 -0.47 -10.24
C ILE A 239 1.04 -0.95 -8.84
N ARG A 240 0.19 -0.20 -8.10
CA ARG A 240 -0.35 -0.65 -6.80
C ARG A 240 -0.91 -2.08 -6.86
N TRP A 241 -1.55 -2.45 -7.97
CA TRP A 241 -2.09 -3.81 -8.19
C TRP A 241 -1.05 -4.93 -8.05
N THR A 242 0.22 -4.66 -8.30
CA THR A 242 1.30 -5.66 -8.20
C THR A 242 1.49 -6.20 -6.77
N VAL A 243 1.02 -5.49 -5.74
CA VAL A 243 1.05 -6.03 -4.36
C VAL A 243 0.07 -7.19 -4.19
N GLU A 244 -1.07 -7.16 -4.88
CA GLU A 244 -2.06 -8.24 -4.87
C GLU A 244 -1.50 -9.47 -5.59
N GLU A 245 -0.81 -9.27 -6.72
CA GLU A 245 -0.08 -10.33 -7.42
C GLU A 245 1.06 -10.90 -6.56
N SER A 246 1.79 -10.03 -5.85
CA SER A 246 2.84 -10.44 -4.90
C SER A 246 2.28 -11.29 -3.78
N PHE A 247 1.13 -10.93 -3.20
CA PHE A 247 0.47 -11.74 -2.18
C PHE A 247 -0.05 -13.07 -2.73
N GLN A 248 -0.65 -13.07 -3.92
CA GLN A 248 -1.08 -14.31 -4.56
C GLN A 248 0.09 -15.25 -4.80
N ALA A 249 1.22 -14.75 -5.31
CA ALA A 249 2.45 -15.51 -5.46
C ALA A 249 3.01 -15.96 -4.09
N ALA A 250 3.01 -15.09 -3.08
CA ALA A 250 3.49 -15.41 -1.75
C ALA A 250 2.71 -16.58 -1.12
N LYS A 251 1.39 -16.58 -1.25
CA LYS A 251 0.53 -17.64 -0.73
C LYS A 251 0.63 -18.93 -1.54
N SER A 252 0.55 -18.82 -2.86
CA SER A 252 0.49 -20.00 -3.75
C SER A 252 1.85 -20.69 -3.96
N GLN A 253 2.96 -19.95 -3.96
CA GLN A 253 4.27 -20.49 -4.34
C GLN A 253 5.19 -20.73 -3.14
N VAL A 254 5.11 -19.90 -2.10
CA VAL A 254 5.97 -20.01 -0.90
C VAL A 254 5.20 -20.24 0.39
N GLY A 255 3.87 -20.43 0.30
CA GLY A 255 3.04 -20.84 1.42
C GLY A 255 2.95 -19.80 2.54
N LEU A 256 2.96 -18.49 2.21
CA LEU A 256 2.92 -17.40 3.18
C LEU A 256 1.80 -17.57 4.23
N ASP A 257 0.64 -18.10 3.84
CA ASP A 257 -0.54 -18.32 4.67
C ASP A 257 -0.68 -19.77 5.22
N GLN A 258 0.27 -20.64 4.91
CA GLN A 258 0.22 -22.08 5.26
C GLN A 258 0.89 -22.41 6.61
N HIS A 259 1.42 -21.39 7.30
CA HIS A 259 2.13 -21.59 8.56
C HIS A 259 1.18 -21.87 9.75
N GLN A 260 1.67 -22.68 10.68
CA GLN A 260 1.04 -22.90 11.98
C GLN A 260 1.78 -22.22 13.13
N VAL A 261 2.76 -21.35 12.82
CA VAL A 261 3.53 -20.65 13.86
C VAL A 261 2.66 -19.71 14.70
N ARG A 262 2.96 -19.65 16.00
CA ARG A 262 2.14 -18.94 16.99
C ARG A 262 2.91 -17.86 17.76
N ARG A 263 4.23 -17.97 17.85
CA ARG A 263 5.08 -17.06 18.62
C ARG A 263 5.64 -15.93 17.76
N TRP A 264 5.94 -14.81 18.39
CA TRP A 264 6.52 -13.61 17.78
C TRP A 264 7.74 -13.92 16.90
N ASP A 265 8.77 -14.54 17.46
CA ASP A 265 9.99 -14.90 16.72
C ASP A 265 9.71 -15.90 15.61
N SER A 266 8.84 -16.88 15.87
CA SER A 266 8.52 -17.91 14.89
C SER A 266 7.80 -17.31 13.68
N TRP A 267 6.88 -16.37 13.89
CA TRP A 267 6.22 -15.62 12.82
C TRP A 267 7.23 -14.80 12.03
N HIS A 268 8.07 -14.02 12.70
CA HIS A 268 9.07 -13.21 12.01
C HIS A 268 10.04 -14.08 11.20
N ARG A 269 10.57 -15.17 11.76
CA ARG A 269 11.49 -16.07 11.05
C ARG A 269 10.85 -16.75 9.86
N PHE A 270 9.67 -17.35 10.05
CA PHE A 270 8.94 -18.00 8.95
C PHE A 270 8.69 -17.01 7.82
N THR A 271 8.14 -15.85 8.15
CA THR A 271 7.78 -14.87 7.14
C THR A 271 9.02 -14.25 6.47
N THR A 272 10.18 -14.13 7.15
CA THR A 272 11.46 -13.78 6.48
C THR A 272 11.77 -14.76 5.37
N LEU A 273 11.72 -16.05 5.69
CA LEU A 273 12.11 -17.11 4.76
C LEU A 273 11.14 -17.16 3.57
N ALA A 274 9.85 -17.00 3.82
CA ALA A 274 8.85 -16.91 2.75
C ALA A 274 9.13 -15.70 1.83
N LEU A 275 9.38 -14.51 2.37
CA LEU A 275 9.69 -13.33 1.55
C LEU A 275 11.02 -13.47 0.80
N ALA A 276 12.04 -14.08 1.41
CA ALA A 276 13.31 -14.35 0.76
C ALA A 276 13.15 -15.32 -0.43
N ALA A 277 12.37 -16.40 -0.25
CA ALA A 277 12.04 -17.33 -1.32
C ALA A 277 11.22 -16.64 -2.43
N LEU A 278 10.24 -15.81 -2.07
CA LEU A 278 9.46 -15.03 -3.03
C LEU A 278 10.34 -14.09 -3.86
N ALA A 279 11.30 -13.41 -3.22
CA ALA A 279 12.24 -12.54 -3.91
C ALA A 279 13.10 -13.30 -4.92
N VAL A 280 13.57 -14.51 -4.58
CA VAL A 280 14.30 -15.37 -5.53
C VAL A 280 13.41 -15.74 -6.72
N LEU A 281 12.16 -16.14 -6.48
CA LEU A 281 11.22 -16.50 -7.55
C LEU A 281 10.93 -15.31 -8.47
N ALA A 282 10.67 -14.13 -7.89
CA ALA A 282 10.43 -12.90 -8.65
C ALA A 282 11.64 -12.54 -9.53
N ILE A 283 12.85 -12.63 -9.00
CA ILE A 283 14.08 -12.36 -9.76
C ILE A 283 14.28 -13.39 -10.88
N CYS A 284 14.07 -14.68 -10.60
CA CYS A 284 14.16 -15.74 -11.59
C CYS A 284 13.13 -15.62 -12.71
N ALA A 285 11.94 -15.08 -12.41
CA ALA A 285 10.92 -14.78 -13.40
C ALA A 285 11.32 -13.58 -14.27
N ALA A 286 11.84 -12.51 -13.66
CA ALA A 286 12.29 -11.32 -14.38
C ALA A 286 13.48 -11.58 -15.32
N ILE A 287 14.38 -12.51 -14.97
CA ILE A 287 15.54 -12.89 -15.79
C ILE A 287 15.15 -13.78 -16.98
N ARG A 288 13.99 -14.44 -16.94
CA ARG A 288 13.48 -15.29 -18.02
C ARG A 288 12.25 -14.65 -18.67
N PRO A 289 12.41 -13.60 -19.49
CA PRO A 289 11.33 -13.16 -20.35
C PRO A 289 11.20 -14.20 -21.47
N GLU A 290 10.34 -15.20 -21.25
CA GLU A 290 9.72 -16.13 -22.23
C GLU A 290 10.61 -16.64 -23.39
N LEU A 291 10.90 -17.95 -23.37
CA LEU A 291 11.14 -18.74 -24.60
C LEU A 291 9.84 -18.87 -25.39
#